data_AF-A0A9X0YKW8-F1
#
_entry.id   AF-A0A9X0YKW8-F1
#
_cell.length_a   1.000
_cell.length_b   1.000
_cell.length_c   1.000
_cell.angle_alpha   90.00
_cell.angle_beta   90.00
_cell.angle_gamma   90.00
#
_symmetry.space_group_name_H-M   'P 1'
#
loop_
_entity.id
_entity.type
_entity.pdbx_description
1 polymer ?
#
loop_
_entity_poly.entity_id
_entity_poly.type
_entity_poly.pdbx_seq_one_letter_code
_entity_poly.pdbx_strand_id
1 'polypeptide(L)'
;MKNKEEENETVNVNNTDGSIVLLAKLYSDINKYWASEVNSNGSNFDFDSQDIYRHLLENVMFISEIIEKINPETEKEERIVLLEHLHKSIIPNITIYKKHIELFKKLPRKKLELNEFRKRKYPESTKNDKELESLLYKIKEIQNREKYFSSDLYNNIGFLAHNFHEELYLYSCYINKLITTNFKNFKPYDKNYLMIHDKIFFNMGIVYQIHKNYNNSAFEEISELELYKVLNLQNTISYLEIKNINRITYIFHKLQDILPKHIGEQWLIGILKEIKFTKKHYYSKYRIVKSSRASEDEEVFANKVDTLFNEKVKPLTS
;
A
#
# COMPACT_ATOMS: atom_id res chain seq x y z
N MET A 1 18.22 -11.82 51.63
CA MET A 1 18.85 -10.55 51.18
C MET A 1 19.84 -10.85 50.08
N LYS A 2 19.47 -10.57 48.83
CA LYS A 2 20.37 -10.26 47.72
C LYS A 2 19.59 -9.36 46.77
N ASN A 3 20.17 -8.21 46.49
CA ASN A 3 19.53 -7.04 45.93
C ASN A 3 19.03 -7.28 44.51
N LYS A 4 17.85 -6.72 44.22
CA LYS A 4 17.42 -6.34 42.88
C LYS A 4 18.35 -5.21 42.43
N GLU A 5 19.19 -5.47 41.45
CA GLU A 5 19.70 -4.40 40.60
C GLU A 5 18.66 -4.20 39.51
N GLU A 6 17.92 -3.10 39.63
CA GLU A 6 17.19 -2.49 38.53
C GLU A 6 18.22 -2.09 37.48
N GLU A 7 18.29 -2.86 36.39
CA GLU A 7 18.91 -2.38 35.15
C GLU A 7 18.09 -1.18 34.67
N ASN A 8 18.54 0.00 35.07
CA ASN A 8 18.20 1.24 34.37
C ASN A 8 18.74 1.09 32.95
N GLU A 9 17.90 0.62 32.02
CA GLU A 9 18.07 0.88 30.60
C GLU A 9 18.17 2.41 30.45
N THR A 10 19.39 2.91 30.33
CA THR A 10 19.64 4.26 29.87
C THR A 10 19.06 4.36 28.48
N VAL A 11 17.82 4.84 28.37
CA VAL A 11 17.19 5.22 27.11
C VAL A 11 18.12 6.23 26.46
N ASN A 12 18.78 5.79 25.39
CA ASN A 12 19.77 6.58 24.68
C ASN A 12 19.06 7.70 23.92
N VAL A 13 18.83 8.83 24.61
CA VAL A 13 18.17 10.04 24.09
C VAL A 13 18.81 10.52 22.77
N ASN A 14 20.07 10.15 22.49
CA ASN A 14 20.80 10.52 21.26
C ASN A 14 20.26 9.86 19.97
N ASN A 15 19.52 8.76 20.02
CA ASN A 15 19.08 8.07 18.79
C ASN A 15 17.94 8.82 18.08
N THR A 16 17.05 9.46 18.84
CA THR A 16 15.87 10.17 18.30
C THR A 16 16.28 11.47 17.61
N ASP A 17 17.13 12.29 18.25
CA ASP A 17 17.67 13.52 17.65
C ASP A 17 18.47 13.22 16.38
N GLY A 18 19.33 12.20 16.43
CA GLY A 18 20.06 11.72 15.27
C GLY A 18 19.13 11.28 14.14
N SER A 19 18.05 10.56 14.45
CA SER A 19 17.04 10.15 13.48
C SER A 19 16.32 11.35 12.85
N ILE A 20 15.98 12.39 13.63
CA ILE A 20 15.34 13.60 13.11
C ILE A 20 16.26 14.35 12.15
N VAL A 21 17.54 14.53 12.51
CA VAL A 21 18.55 15.17 11.66
C VAL A 21 18.77 14.38 10.37
N LEU A 22 18.91 13.05 10.49
CA LEU A 22 19.07 12.16 9.35
C LEU A 22 17.88 12.26 8.38
N LEU A 23 16.65 12.17 8.90
CA LEU A 23 15.45 12.30 8.08
C LEU A 23 15.37 13.67 7.38
N ALA A 24 15.70 14.76 8.06
CA ALA A 24 15.69 16.09 7.47
C ALA A 24 16.65 16.18 6.27
N LYS A 25 17.87 15.63 6.45
CA LYS A 25 18.87 15.54 5.38
C LYS A 25 18.40 14.68 4.21
N LEU A 26 17.84 13.50 4.49
CA LEU A 26 17.30 12.61 3.47
C LEU A 26 16.19 13.27 2.66
N TYR A 27 15.26 13.98 3.31
CA TYR A 27 14.22 14.71 2.60
C TYR A 27 14.80 15.81 1.71
N SER A 28 15.83 16.53 2.17
CA SER A 28 16.54 17.51 1.33
C SER A 28 17.07 16.88 0.04
N ASP A 29 17.65 15.68 0.13
CA ASP A 29 18.22 14.99 -1.03
C ASP A 29 17.14 14.37 -1.93
N ILE A 30 16.11 13.74 -1.36
CA ILE A 30 14.93 13.25 -2.11
C ILE A 30 14.26 14.39 -2.88
N ASN A 31 14.12 15.56 -2.26
CA ASN A 31 13.52 16.72 -2.93
C ASN A 31 14.32 17.17 -4.15
N LYS A 32 15.66 17.08 -4.12
CA LYS A 32 16.51 17.36 -5.28
C LYS A 32 16.34 16.32 -6.37
N TYR A 33 16.29 15.03 -6.01
CA TYR A 33 16.05 13.96 -6.97
C TYR A 33 14.68 14.10 -7.65
N TRP A 34 13.62 14.34 -6.88
CA TRP A 34 12.28 14.55 -7.42
C TRP A 34 12.18 15.81 -8.27
N ALA A 35 12.82 16.91 -7.87
CA ALA A 35 12.88 18.11 -8.71
C ALA A 35 13.61 17.85 -10.04
N SER A 36 14.71 17.10 -10.01
CA SER A 36 15.44 16.70 -11.21
C SER A 36 14.59 15.83 -12.13
N GLU A 37 13.93 14.79 -11.59
CA GLU A 37 13.06 13.90 -12.36
C GLU A 37 11.85 14.65 -12.94
N VAL A 38 11.24 15.58 -12.18
CA VAL A 38 10.16 16.43 -12.68
C VAL A 38 10.64 17.33 -13.83
N ASN A 39 11.80 17.98 -13.67
CA ASN A 39 12.37 18.86 -14.69
C ASN A 39 12.77 18.09 -15.96
N SER A 40 13.12 16.82 -15.82
CA SER A 40 13.46 15.93 -16.91
C SER A 40 12.23 15.21 -17.50
N ASN A 41 11.02 15.55 -17.03
CA ASN A 41 9.76 14.92 -17.42
C ASN A 41 9.79 13.39 -17.30
N GLY A 42 10.42 12.89 -16.22
CA GLY A 42 10.54 11.46 -15.93
C GLY A 42 11.66 10.74 -16.66
N SER A 43 12.52 11.42 -17.44
CA SER A 43 13.65 10.75 -18.12
C SER A 43 14.70 10.19 -17.16
N ASN A 44 14.74 10.69 -15.92
CA ASN A 44 15.67 10.23 -14.87
C ASN A 44 15.10 9.05 -14.06
N PHE A 45 13.92 8.56 -14.44
CA PHE A 45 13.32 7.37 -13.84
C PHE A 45 14.00 6.11 -14.37
N ASP A 46 14.75 5.44 -13.51
CA ASP A 46 15.59 4.28 -13.84
C ASP A 46 15.73 3.30 -12.67
N PHE A 47 16.57 2.28 -12.82
CA PHE A 47 16.79 1.27 -11.78
C PHE A 47 17.37 1.89 -10.50
N ASP A 48 18.41 2.71 -10.64
CA ASP A 48 19.19 3.22 -9.52
C ASP A 48 18.36 4.17 -8.65
N SER A 49 17.57 5.05 -9.26
CA SER A 49 16.63 5.93 -8.55
C SER A 49 15.62 5.14 -7.73
N GLN A 50 15.05 4.06 -8.28
CA GLN A 50 14.08 3.24 -7.54
C GLN A 50 14.75 2.42 -6.43
N ASP A 51 15.95 1.91 -6.66
CA ASP A 51 16.68 1.16 -5.64
C ASP A 51 17.09 2.06 -4.46
N ILE A 52 17.51 3.29 -4.75
CA ILE A 52 17.74 4.33 -3.74
C ILE A 52 16.46 4.56 -2.93
N TYR A 53 15.31 4.79 -3.57
CA TYR A 53 14.06 5.05 -2.84
C TYR A 53 13.63 3.86 -1.97
N ARG A 54 13.76 2.63 -2.49
CA ARG A 54 13.50 1.42 -1.71
C ARG A 54 14.42 1.34 -0.49
N HIS A 55 15.73 1.48 -0.69
CA HIS A 55 16.72 1.39 0.36
C HIS A 55 16.49 2.44 1.45
N LEU A 56 16.25 3.70 1.05
CA LEU A 56 15.94 4.79 1.97
C LEU A 56 14.68 4.51 2.79
N LEU A 57 13.61 3.99 2.15
CA LEU A 57 12.38 3.65 2.85
C LEU A 57 12.58 2.50 3.85
N GLU A 58 13.06 1.36 3.37
CA GLU A 58 13.12 0.10 4.14
C GLU A 58 14.17 0.15 5.24
N ASN A 59 15.37 0.62 4.91
CA ASN A 59 16.54 0.49 5.77
C ASN A 59 16.87 1.76 6.56
N VAL A 60 16.15 2.86 6.32
CA VAL A 60 16.38 4.11 7.05
C VAL A 60 15.09 4.68 7.59
N MET A 61 14.16 5.10 6.73
CA MET A 61 12.97 5.83 7.15
C MET A 61 12.04 5.00 8.04
N PHE A 62 11.75 3.76 7.66
CA PHE A 62 10.87 2.91 8.47
C PHE A 62 11.50 2.50 9.80
N ILE A 63 12.82 2.55 9.95
CA ILE A 63 13.49 2.22 11.21
C ILE A 63 13.79 3.45 12.08
N SER A 64 13.80 4.66 11.50
CA SER A 64 13.96 5.92 12.24
C SER A 64 12.85 6.12 13.27
N GLU A 65 13.25 6.20 14.55
CA GLU A 65 12.36 6.58 15.64
C GLU A 65 12.42 8.11 15.81
N ILE A 66 11.29 8.80 15.69
CA ILE A 66 11.19 10.26 15.94
C ILE A 66 10.39 10.61 17.21
N ILE A 67 10.00 9.59 17.98
CA ILE A 67 9.26 9.69 19.24
C ILE A 67 10.01 8.88 20.28
N GLU A 68 10.17 9.46 21.46
CA GLU A 68 10.73 8.74 22.61
C GLU A 68 9.71 7.78 23.22
N LYS A 69 10.17 6.59 23.62
CA LYS A 69 9.33 5.57 24.26
C LYS A 69 8.87 5.96 25.67
N ILE A 70 9.55 6.91 26.29
CA ILE A 70 9.20 7.53 27.58
C ILE A 70 8.64 8.93 27.28
N ASN A 71 7.68 9.38 28.11
CA ASN A 71 6.86 10.59 27.96
C ASN A 71 7.52 11.65 27.07
N PRO A 72 6.92 12.01 25.91
CA PRO A 72 7.58 12.82 24.91
C PRO A 72 8.01 14.16 25.52
N GLU A 73 9.30 14.29 25.86
CA GLU A 73 9.92 15.57 26.15
C GLU A 73 10.11 16.33 24.83
N THR A 74 9.03 16.50 24.07
CA THR A 74 8.98 17.39 22.90
C THR A 74 9.15 18.86 23.29
N GLU A 75 9.26 19.15 24.60
CA GLU A 75 9.44 20.47 25.19
C GLU A 75 10.91 20.91 25.29
N LYS A 76 11.89 20.06 24.96
CA LYS A 76 13.29 20.50 24.84
C LYS A 76 13.42 21.49 23.68
N GLU A 77 13.89 22.71 23.94
CA GLU A 77 14.06 23.76 22.92
C GLU A 77 14.84 23.26 21.69
N GLU A 78 15.90 22.47 21.91
CA GLU A 78 16.70 21.86 20.83
C GLU A 78 15.88 20.87 19.97
N ARG A 79 15.07 20.01 20.60
CA ARG A 79 14.20 19.04 19.91
C ARG A 79 13.15 19.75 19.06
N ILE A 80 12.59 20.86 19.55
CA ILE A 80 11.63 21.68 18.80
C ILE A 80 12.30 22.20 17.53
N VAL A 81 13.52 22.75 17.63
CA VAL A 81 14.28 23.25 16.47
C VAL A 81 14.53 22.13 15.45
N LEU A 82 14.91 20.93 15.90
CA LEU A 82 15.13 19.79 15.01
C LEU A 82 13.84 19.34 14.30
N LEU A 83 12.71 19.28 15.02
CA LEU A 83 11.41 18.94 14.45
C LEU A 83 10.91 20.00 13.47
N GLU A 84 11.15 21.29 13.74
CA GLU A 84 10.88 22.36 12.79
C GLU A 84 11.71 22.23 11.51
N HIS A 85 12.99 21.86 11.63
CA HIS A 85 13.86 21.64 10.49
C HIS A 85 13.42 20.44 9.65
N LEU A 86 13.05 19.33 10.30
CA LEU A 86 12.47 18.16 9.64
C LEU A 86 11.17 18.52 8.93
N HIS A 87 10.26 19.24 9.59
CA HIS A 87 9.01 19.70 9.01
C HIS A 87 9.25 20.57 7.76
N LYS A 88 10.16 21.56 7.85
CA LYS A 88 10.57 22.40 6.70
C LYS A 88 11.13 21.56 5.55
N SER A 89 11.80 20.45 5.82
CA SER A 89 12.36 19.55 4.81
C SER A 89 11.31 18.63 4.15
N ILE A 90 10.24 18.28 4.88
CA ILE A 90 9.14 17.43 4.40
C ILE A 90 8.17 18.20 3.48
N ILE A 91 7.89 19.46 3.78
CA ILE A 91 6.88 20.25 3.04
C ILE A 91 7.15 20.29 1.52
N PRO A 92 8.38 20.49 1.03
CA PRO A 92 8.66 20.41 -0.40
C PRO A 92 8.35 19.03 -0.99
N ASN A 93 8.62 17.93 -0.28
CA ASN A 93 8.33 16.58 -0.75
C ASN A 93 6.83 16.40 -1.02
N ILE A 94 6.00 16.73 -0.02
CA ILE A 94 4.54 16.69 -0.11
C ILE A 94 4.04 17.59 -1.26
N THR A 95 4.64 18.76 -1.41
CA THR A 95 4.25 19.76 -2.42
C THR A 95 4.58 19.28 -3.83
N ILE A 96 5.79 18.77 -4.05
CA ILE A 96 6.23 18.24 -5.35
C ILE A 96 5.33 17.08 -5.76
N TYR A 97 5.09 16.11 -4.86
CA TYR A 97 4.21 14.97 -5.17
C TYR A 97 2.80 15.42 -5.57
N LYS A 98 2.16 16.29 -4.78
CA LYS A 98 0.80 16.77 -5.08
C LYS A 98 0.74 17.52 -6.40
N LYS A 99 1.73 18.37 -6.69
CA LYS A 99 1.77 19.18 -7.92
C LYS A 99 2.02 18.32 -9.16
N HIS A 100 2.80 17.24 -9.03
CA HIS A 100 3.25 16.40 -10.14
C HIS A 100 2.72 14.96 -10.08
N ILE A 101 1.61 14.72 -9.38
CA ILE A 101 1.05 13.38 -9.19
C ILE A 101 0.77 12.65 -10.51
N GLU A 102 0.31 13.37 -11.52
CA GLU A 102 0.00 12.78 -12.83
C GLU A 102 1.27 12.38 -13.61
N LEU A 103 2.40 13.04 -13.36
CA LEU A 103 3.70 12.59 -13.86
C LEU A 103 4.10 11.29 -13.15
N PHE A 104 4.14 11.31 -11.81
CA PHE A 104 4.59 10.16 -11.02
C PHE A 104 3.74 8.90 -11.26
N LYS A 105 2.42 9.04 -11.48
CA LYS A 105 1.54 7.92 -11.84
C LYS A 105 1.85 7.30 -13.21
N LYS A 106 2.36 8.10 -14.16
CA LYS A 106 2.62 7.68 -15.54
C LYS A 106 4.03 7.11 -15.75
N LEU A 107 4.91 7.20 -14.74
CA LEU A 107 6.27 6.65 -14.84
C LEU A 107 6.24 5.16 -15.22
N PRO A 108 7.11 4.71 -16.14
CA PRO A 108 7.02 3.42 -16.83
C PRO A 108 7.53 2.24 -15.98
N ARG A 109 7.06 2.11 -14.72
CA ARG A 109 7.47 1.08 -13.74
C ARG A 109 7.46 -0.35 -14.28
N LYS A 110 6.33 -0.76 -14.89
CA LYS A 110 6.20 -2.11 -15.49
C LYS A 110 7.18 -2.33 -16.63
N LYS A 111 7.42 -1.31 -17.45
CA LYS A 111 8.37 -1.38 -18.58
C LYS A 111 9.80 -1.47 -18.07
N LEU A 112 10.15 -0.68 -17.04
CA LEU A 112 11.46 -0.75 -16.38
C LEU A 112 11.71 -2.13 -15.76
N GLU A 113 10.72 -2.66 -15.02
CA GLU A 113 10.77 -4.02 -14.48
C GLU A 113 11.02 -5.07 -15.57
N LEU A 114 10.26 -4.99 -16.67
CA LEU A 114 10.38 -5.93 -17.79
C LEU A 114 11.74 -5.82 -18.51
N ASN A 115 12.26 -4.60 -18.67
CA ASN A 115 13.57 -4.36 -19.26
C ASN A 115 14.69 -4.96 -18.40
N GLU A 116 14.65 -4.76 -17.08
CA GLU A 116 15.63 -5.35 -16.15
C GLU A 116 15.48 -6.86 -16.04
N PHE A 117 14.25 -7.39 -16.11
CA PHE A 117 14.00 -8.83 -16.22
C PHE A 117 14.65 -9.43 -17.46
N ARG A 118 14.46 -8.80 -18.63
CA ARG A 118 15.13 -9.19 -19.88
C ARG A 118 16.64 -9.17 -19.71
N LYS A 119 17.19 -8.02 -19.31
CA LYS A 119 18.64 -7.80 -19.16
C LYS A 119 19.31 -8.81 -18.23
N ARG A 120 18.69 -9.13 -17.09
CA ARG A 120 19.32 -9.96 -16.04
C ARG A 120 19.05 -11.46 -16.19
N LYS A 121 17.90 -11.86 -16.73
CA LYS A 121 17.47 -13.27 -16.78
C LYS A 121 17.40 -13.84 -18.20
N TYR A 122 17.25 -12.98 -19.20
CA TYR A 122 17.02 -13.38 -20.60
C TYR A 122 17.77 -12.48 -21.60
N PRO A 123 19.08 -12.22 -21.42
CA PRO A 123 19.82 -11.26 -22.25
C PRO A 123 19.83 -11.63 -23.75
N GLU A 124 19.95 -12.93 -24.05
CA GLU A 124 19.98 -13.47 -25.42
C GLU A 124 18.60 -13.83 -25.98
N SER A 125 17.52 -13.47 -25.28
CA SER A 125 16.17 -13.91 -25.65
C SER A 125 15.57 -13.04 -26.76
N THR A 126 15.07 -13.70 -27.80
CA THR A 126 14.30 -13.09 -28.89
C THR A 126 12.83 -12.86 -28.53
N LYS A 127 12.41 -13.20 -27.30
CA LYS A 127 11.02 -13.02 -26.85
C LYS A 127 10.60 -11.57 -26.95
N ASN A 128 9.36 -11.36 -27.41
CA ASN A 128 8.75 -10.05 -27.35
C ASN A 128 8.32 -9.73 -25.90
N ASP A 129 7.96 -8.47 -25.67
CA ASP A 129 7.61 -7.98 -24.34
C ASP A 129 6.41 -8.71 -23.71
N LYS A 130 5.40 -9.08 -24.52
CA LYS A 130 4.21 -9.78 -24.05
C LYS A 130 4.53 -11.19 -23.56
N GLU A 131 5.42 -11.89 -24.25
CA GLU A 131 5.90 -13.21 -23.84
C GLU A 131 6.71 -13.15 -22.54
N LEU A 132 7.59 -12.14 -22.41
CA LEU A 132 8.36 -11.94 -21.17
C LEU A 132 7.48 -11.52 -20.00
N GLU A 133 6.48 -10.67 -20.23
CA GLU A 133 5.52 -10.26 -19.21
C GLU A 133 4.72 -11.47 -18.70
N SER A 134 4.23 -12.30 -19.62
CA SER A 134 3.51 -13.54 -19.28
C SER A 134 4.38 -14.50 -18.45
N LEU A 135 5.66 -14.61 -18.79
CA LEU A 135 6.62 -15.43 -18.05
C LEU A 135 6.87 -14.86 -16.65
N LEU A 136 7.11 -13.55 -16.54
CA LEU A 136 7.31 -12.87 -15.28
C LEU A 136 6.08 -13.04 -14.37
N TYR A 137 4.87 -12.87 -14.91
CA TYR A 137 3.62 -13.08 -14.17
C TYR A 137 3.52 -14.51 -13.64
N LYS A 138 3.83 -15.52 -14.46
CA LYS A 138 3.85 -16.91 -14.00
C LYS A 138 4.83 -17.14 -12.84
N ILE A 139 6.02 -16.53 -12.88
CA ILE A 139 7.03 -16.67 -11.82
C ILE A 139 6.58 -15.97 -10.53
N LYS A 140 5.94 -14.80 -10.65
CA LYS A 140 5.36 -14.06 -9.51
C LYS A 140 4.24 -14.83 -8.82
N GLU A 141 3.42 -15.53 -9.60
CA GLU A 141 2.17 -16.15 -9.15
C GLU A 141 2.26 -17.58 -8.65
N ILE A 142 3.30 -18.31 -9.06
CA ILE A 142 3.52 -19.68 -8.60
C ILE A 142 3.93 -19.73 -7.12
N GLN A 143 4.45 -18.62 -6.59
CA GLN A 143 4.87 -18.47 -5.20
C GLN A 143 3.74 -17.82 -4.40
N ASN A 144 3.63 -18.10 -3.09
CA ASN A 144 2.76 -17.28 -2.26
C ASN A 144 3.33 -15.85 -2.17
N ARG A 145 2.45 -14.88 -1.89
CA ARG A 145 2.78 -13.45 -1.85
C ARG A 145 4.02 -13.15 -0.99
N GLU A 146 4.07 -13.72 0.21
CA GLU A 146 5.19 -13.56 1.14
C GLU A 146 6.53 -14.12 0.60
N LYS A 147 6.53 -15.33 0.03
CA LYS A 147 7.76 -15.90 -0.58
C LYS A 147 8.23 -15.08 -1.76
N TYR A 148 7.31 -14.57 -2.58
CA TYR A 148 7.70 -13.71 -3.68
C TYR A 148 8.40 -12.44 -3.17
N PHE A 149 7.81 -11.72 -2.21
CA PHE A 149 8.38 -10.47 -1.71
C PHE A 149 9.66 -10.65 -0.89
N SER A 150 9.95 -11.86 -0.41
CA SER A 150 11.24 -12.22 0.20
C SER A 150 12.24 -12.83 -0.77
N SER A 151 11.88 -13.03 -2.04
CA SER A 151 12.71 -13.70 -3.04
C SER A 151 13.80 -12.80 -3.65
N ASP A 152 14.85 -13.44 -4.16
CA ASP A 152 15.86 -12.77 -5.00
C ASP A 152 15.25 -12.11 -6.23
N LEU A 153 14.19 -12.66 -6.79
CA LEU A 153 13.53 -12.05 -7.94
C LEU A 153 12.94 -10.69 -7.55
N TYR A 154 12.27 -10.60 -6.41
CA TYR A 154 11.73 -9.34 -5.94
C TYR A 154 12.84 -8.33 -5.62
N ASN A 155 13.84 -8.75 -4.85
CA ASN A 155 14.93 -7.89 -4.41
C ASN A 155 15.77 -7.33 -5.56
N ASN A 156 15.87 -8.05 -6.68
CA ASN A 156 16.66 -7.61 -7.82
C ASN A 156 15.84 -6.94 -8.92
N ILE A 157 14.55 -7.26 -9.08
CA ILE A 157 13.76 -6.84 -10.24
C ILE A 157 12.34 -6.46 -9.81
N GLY A 158 11.68 -7.31 -9.02
CA GLY A 158 10.27 -7.19 -8.73
C GLY A 158 9.84 -5.92 -7.98
N PHE A 159 10.77 -5.30 -7.25
CA PHE A 159 10.52 -4.05 -6.55
C PHE A 159 10.25 -2.88 -7.51
N LEU A 160 10.74 -2.94 -8.76
CA LEU A 160 10.60 -1.87 -9.76
C LEU A 160 9.15 -1.59 -10.16
N ALA A 161 8.26 -2.58 -9.99
CA ALA A 161 6.83 -2.38 -10.21
C ALA A 161 6.17 -1.50 -9.13
N HIS A 162 6.83 -1.33 -7.98
CA HIS A 162 6.27 -0.65 -6.82
C HIS A 162 6.36 0.89 -6.94
N ASN A 163 5.40 1.58 -6.34
CA ASN A 163 5.30 3.05 -6.42
C ASN A 163 5.97 3.73 -5.21
N PHE A 164 7.30 3.70 -5.16
CA PHE A 164 8.04 4.32 -4.04
C PHE A 164 7.81 5.82 -3.89
N HIS A 165 7.49 6.54 -4.98
CA HIS A 165 7.08 7.94 -4.91
C HIS A 165 5.84 8.15 -4.05
N GLU A 166 4.84 7.29 -4.20
CA GLU A 166 3.63 7.34 -3.39
C GLU A 166 3.89 6.92 -1.95
N GLU A 167 4.69 5.89 -1.71
CA GLU A 167 5.04 5.47 -0.35
C GLU A 167 5.83 6.54 0.41
N LEU A 168 6.83 7.14 -0.24
CA LEU A 168 7.57 8.28 0.31
C LEU A 168 6.64 9.44 0.64
N TYR A 169 5.68 9.74 -0.24
CA TYR A 169 4.66 10.76 0.01
C TYR A 169 3.74 10.43 1.18
N LEU A 170 3.28 9.18 1.29
CA LEU A 170 2.41 8.72 2.37
C LEU A 170 3.14 8.78 3.72
N TYR A 171 4.40 8.33 3.75
CA TYR A 171 5.26 8.44 4.92
C TYR A 171 5.55 9.91 5.27
N SER A 172 5.79 10.77 4.29
CA SER A 172 5.93 12.23 4.48
C SER A 172 4.69 12.84 5.13
N CYS A 173 3.49 12.50 4.64
CA CYS A 173 2.23 12.95 5.20
C CYS A 173 2.03 12.46 6.64
N TYR A 174 2.45 11.23 6.93
CA TYR A 174 2.42 10.67 8.27
C TYR A 174 3.30 11.46 9.23
N ILE A 175 4.58 11.69 8.90
CA ILE A 175 5.51 12.44 9.75
C ILE A 175 5.04 13.89 9.92
N ASN A 176 4.60 14.55 8.84
CA ASN A 176 4.03 15.89 8.90
C ASN A 176 2.84 15.96 9.88
N LYS A 177 1.95 14.97 9.84
CA LYS A 177 0.81 14.89 10.77
C LYS A 177 1.28 14.71 12.20
N LEU A 178 2.27 13.86 12.45
CA LEU A 178 2.83 13.68 13.79
C LEU A 178 3.37 15.01 14.34
N ILE A 179 4.23 15.71 13.59
CA ILE A 179 4.82 16.98 14.02
C ILE A 179 3.74 18.04 14.26
N THR A 180 2.84 18.26 13.29
CA THR A 180 1.80 19.31 13.38
C THR A 180 0.75 19.06 14.47
N THR A 181 0.58 17.81 14.90
CA THR A 181 -0.30 17.46 16.02
C THR A 181 0.43 17.38 17.36
N ASN A 182 1.72 17.72 17.40
CA ASN A 182 2.60 17.47 18.55
C ASN A 182 2.45 16.04 19.07
N PHE A 183 2.46 15.07 18.15
CA PHE A 183 2.40 13.63 18.39
C PHE A 183 1.14 13.13 19.14
N LYS A 184 0.08 13.95 19.22
CA LYS A 184 -1.20 13.55 19.81
C LYS A 184 -1.81 12.38 19.04
N ASN A 185 -2.31 11.39 19.78
CA ASN A 185 -2.90 10.15 19.23
C ASN A 185 -1.94 9.39 18.30
N PHE A 186 -0.67 9.31 18.69
CA PHE A 186 0.34 8.55 17.96
C PHE A 186 -0.17 7.14 17.63
N LYS A 187 0.01 6.78 16.37
CA LYS A 187 -0.11 5.41 15.89
C LYS A 187 1.13 5.12 15.04
N PRO A 188 1.76 3.95 15.18
CA PRO A 188 2.87 3.56 14.32
C PRO A 188 2.45 3.62 12.84
N TYR A 189 3.38 4.02 11.98
CA TYR A 189 3.19 3.88 10.54
C TYR A 189 3.04 2.40 10.19
N ASP A 190 2.06 2.06 9.37
CA ASP A 190 1.94 0.72 8.83
C ASP A 190 3.02 0.54 7.74
N LYS A 191 4.10 -0.14 8.11
CA LYS A 191 5.24 -0.40 7.23
C LYS A 191 4.93 -1.46 6.17
N ASN A 192 3.78 -2.12 6.23
CA ASN A 192 3.39 -3.18 5.29
C ASN A 192 2.86 -2.58 3.97
N TYR A 193 3.71 -1.82 3.30
CA TYR A 193 3.36 -1.18 2.03
C TYR A 193 3.15 -2.20 0.90
N LEU A 194 3.65 -3.42 1.06
CA LEU A 194 3.46 -4.55 0.12
C LEU A 194 2.16 -5.33 0.36
N MET A 195 1.40 -4.97 1.40
CA MET A 195 0.15 -5.63 1.79
C MET A 195 0.33 -7.16 1.94
N ILE A 196 1.42 -7.58 2.56
CA ILE A 196 1.65 -8.99 2.89
C ILE A 196 0.79 -9.33 4.11
N HIS A 197 -0.12 -10.28 3.95
CA HIS A 197 -1.00 -10.71 5.04
C HIS A 197 -0.84 -12.21 5.29
N ASP A 198 -0.71 -12.57 6.57
CA ASP A 198 -0.68 -13.94 7.08
C ASP A 198 -2.08 -14.54 7.28
N LYS A 199 -3.12 -13.72 7.18
CA LYS A 199 -4.52 -14.09 7.45
C LYS A 199 -5.31 -14.32 6.18
N ILE A 200 -6.18 -15.33 6.25
CA ILE A 200 -7.28 -15.53 5.31
C ILE A 200 -8.49 -14.77 5.84
N PHE A 201 -9.03 -13.85 5.04
CA PHE A 201 -10.20 -13.04 5.36
C PHE A 201 -11.51 -13.79 5.07
N PHE A 202 -11.56 -14.56 3.97
CA PHE A 202 -12.74 -15.27 3.52
C PHE A 202 -12.41 -16.70 3.12
N ASN A 203 -13.21 -17.65 3.61
CA ASN A 203 -13.14 -19.03 3.17
C ASN A 203 -13.66 -19.18 1.72
N MET A 204 -13.36 -20.32 1.09
CA MET A 204 -13.74 -20.58 -0.30
C MET A 204 -15.27 -20.56 -0.50
N GLY A 205 -16.06 -20.96 0.50
CA GLY A 205 -17.52 -20.94 0.41
C GLY A 205 -18.09 -19.54 0.19
N ILE A 206 -17.54 -18.53 0.89
CA ILE A 206 -17.91 -17.12 0.69
C ILE A 206 -17.51 -16.67 -0.72
N VAL A 207 -16.27 -16.96 -1.12
CA VAL A 207 -15.74 -16.56 -2.43
C VAL A 207 -16.54 -17.19 -3.57
N TYR A 208 -16.88 -18.47 -3.46
CA TYR A 208 -17.75 -19.18 -4.40
C TYR A 208 -19.09 -18.44 -4.60
N GLN A 209 -19.73 -18.01 -3.50
CA GLN A 209 -21.00 -17.27 -3.61
C GLN A 209 -20.81 -15.94 -4.33
N ILE A 210 -19.73 -15.21 -4.07
CA ILE A 210 -19.45 -13.95 -4.77
C ILE A 210 -19.16 -14.21 -6.25
N HIS A 211 -18.32 -15.20 -6.57
CA HIS A 211 -17.97 -15.58 -7.93
C HIS A 211 -19.23 -15.97 -8.72
N LYS A 212 -19.97 -16.97 -8.24
CA LYS A 212 -21.16 -17.52 -8.89
C LYS A 212 -22.19 -16.46 -9.24
N ASN A 213 -22.41 -15.49 -8.35
CA ASN A 213 -23.49 -14.51 -8.52
C ASN A 213 -23.04 -13.23 -9.24
N TYR A 214 -21.74 -12.90 -9.21
CA TYR A 214 -21.26 -11.58 -9.66
C TYR A 214 -20.10 -11.58 -10.67
N ASN A 215 -19.52 -12.75 -11.01
CA ASN A 215 -18.55 -12.87 -12.08
C ASN A 215 -19.15 -12.38 -13.41
N ASN A 216 -18.34 -11.67 -14.21
CA ASN A 216 -18.74 -11.05 -15.48
C ASN A 216 -19.89 -10.00 -15.36
N SER A 217 -20.24 -9.55 -14.13
CA SER A 217 -21.28 -8.54 -13.90
C SER A 217 -20.83 -7.37 -13.00
N ALA A 218 -20.18 -7.64 -11.86
CA ALA A 218 -19.60 -6.61 -11.01
C ALA A 218 -18.10 -6.40 -11.33
N PHE A 219 -17.43 -7.49 -11.66
CA PHE A 219 -16.06 -7.56 -12.15
C PHE A 219 -16.05 -8.35 -13.46
N GLU A 220 -14.99 -8.20 -14.26
CA GLU A 220 -14.79 -8.98 -15.48
C GLU A 220 -14.59 -10.47 -15.15
N GLU A 221 -14.60 -11.31 -16.18
CA GLU A 221 -14.41 -12.75 -15.99
C GLU A 221 -13.05 -13.06 -15.34
N ILE A 222 -13.09 -13.79 -14.23
CA ILE A 222 -11.93 -14.24 -13.45
C ILE A 222 -12.21 -15.66 -12.95
N SER A 223 -11.18 -16.48 -12.74
CA SER A 223 -11.41 -17.80 -12.12
C SER A 223 -11.77 -17.65 -10.63
N GLU A 224 -12.49 -18.63 -10.09
CA GLU A 224 -12.85 -18.64 -8.66
C GLU A 224 -11.60 -18.62 -7.76
N LEU A 225 -10.54 -19.33 -8.16
CA LEU A 225 -9.27 -19.38 -7.43
C LEU A 225 -8.54 -18.03 -7.44
N GLU A 226 -8.53 -17.33 -8.58
CA GLU A 226 -7.93 -16.00 -8.66
C GLU A 226 -8.73 -14.98 -7.84
N LEU A 227 -10.07 -15.06 -7.88
CA LEU A 227 -10.92 -14.24 -7.00
C LEU A 227 -10.64 -14.54 -5.53
N TYR A 228 -10.45 -15.81 -5.17
CA TYR A 228 -10.09 -16.22 -3.81
C TYR A 228 -8.77 -15.57 -3.37
N LYS A 229 -7.75 -15.62 -4.24
CA LYS A 229 -6.47 -14.98 -3.97
C LYS A 229 -6.62 -13.48 -3.80
N VAL A 230 -7.36 -12.81 -4.67
CA VAL A 230 -7.60 -11.36 -4.62
C VAL A 230 -8.32 -10.95 -3.34
N LEU A 231 -9.46 -11.56 -3.04
CA LEU A 231 -10.26 -11.19 -1.87
C LEU A 231 -9.53 -11.48 -0.56
N ASN A 232 -8.58 -12.42 -0.57
CA ASN A 232 -7.72 -12.71 0.57
C ASN A 232 -6.36 -12.01 0.55
N LEU A 233 -6.11 -11.11 -0.42
CA LEU A 233 -4.84 -10.38 -0.56
C LEU A 233 -3.62 -11.31 -0.67
N GLN A 234 -3.80 -12.47 -1.30
CA GLN A 234 -2.77 -13.50 -1.51
C GLN A 234 -2.19 -13.49 -2.93
N ASN A 235 -2.75 -12.68 -3.84
CA ASN A 235 -2.23 -12.49 -5.18
C ASN A 235 -0.93 -11.66 -5.15
N THR A 236 0.00 -11.94 -6.07
CA THR A 236 1.21 -11.13 -6.26
C THR A 236 1.01 -10.11 -7.38
N ILE A 237 0.20 -10.46 -8.37
CA ILE A 237 -0.25 -9.57 -9.44
C ILE A 237 -1.76 -9.32 -9.31
N SER A 238 -2.22 -8.14 -9.70
CA SER A 238 -3.65 -7.82 -9.69
C SER A 238 -4.33 -8.43 -10.92
N TYR A 239 -5.39 -9.21 -10.72
CA TYR A 239 -6.24 -9.75 -11.80
C TYR A 239 -7.67 -9.21 -11.77
N LEU A 240 -8.07 -8.49 -10.72
CA LEU A 240 -9.46 -8.06 -10.58
C LEU A 240 -9.72 -6.79 -11.40
N GLU A 241 -10.31 -6.99 -12.57
CA GLU A 241 -10.78 -5.90 -13.42
C GLU A 241 -12.24 -5.56 -13.08
N ILE A 242 -12.51 -4.27 -12.87
CA ILE A 242 -13.82 -3.78 -12.42
C ILE A 242 -14.71 -3.48 -13.61
N LYS A 243 -15.83 -4.19 -13.70
CA LYS A 243 -16.86 -3.97 -14.71
C LYS A 243 -17.90 -2.93 -14.29
N ASN A 244 -18.28 -2.95 -13.01
CA ASN A 244 -19.20 -1.96 -12.44
C ASN A 244 -18.74 -1.53 -11.04
N ILE A 245 -18.30 -0.27 -10.96
CA ILE A 245 -17.75 0.36 -9.76
C ILE A 245 -18.76 0.39 -8.61
N ASN A 246 -20.02 0.75 -8.87
CA ASN A 246 -21.03 0.85 -7.82
C ASN A 246 -21.33 -0.54 -7.24
N ARG A 247 -21.47 -1.55 -8.11
CA ARG A 247 -21.73 -2.94 -7.71
C ARG A 247 -20.58 -3.54 -6.90
N ILE A 248 -19.34 -3.44 -7.37
CA ILE A 248 -18.20 -4.02 -6.64
C ILE A 248 -17.96 -3.33 -5.30
N THR A 249 -18.10 -2.00 -5.24
CA THR A 249 -17.90 -1.27 -3.98
C THR A 249 -18.99 -1.60 -2.97
N TYR A 250 -20.22 -1.88 -3.43
CA TYR A 250 -21.28 -2.39 -2.58
C TYR A 250 -21.01 -3.83 -2.08
N ILE A 251 -20.56 -4.74 -2.95
CA ILE A 251 -20.13 -6.09 -2.53
C ILE A 251 -19.01 -5.99 -1.49
N PHE A 252 -18.02 -5.12 -1.70
CA PHE A 252 -16.92 -4.92 -0.75
C PHE A 252 -17.41 -4.38 0.59
N HIS A 253 -18.37 -3.46 0.59
CA HIS A 253 -18.99 -3.02 1.84
C HIS A 253 -19.61 -4.18 2.62
N LYS A 254 -20.33 -5.07 1.93
CA LYS A 254 -20.94 -6.24 2.56
C LYS A 254 -19.91 -7.28 3.05
N LEU A 255 -18.83 -7.48 2.30
CA LEU A 255 -17.69 -8.31 2.72
C LEU A 255 -16.96 -7.71 3.93
N GLN A 256 -16.84 -6.39 4.00
CA GLN A 256 -16.27 -5.72 5.16
C GLN A 256 -17.14 -5.93 6.41
N ASP A 257 -18.47 -5.82 6.27
CA ASP A 257 -19.41 -5.89 7.40
C ASP A 257 -19.47 -7.27 8.06
N ILE A 258 -19.08 -8.34 7.37
CA ILE A 258 -19.04 -9.70 7.95
C ILE A 258 -17.73 -9.97 8.70
N LEU A 259 -16.72 -9.10 8.59
CA LEU A 259 -15.45 -9.22 9.31
C LEU A 259 -15.52 -8.46 10.64
N PRO A 260 -14.74 -8.87 11.68
CA PRO A 260 -14.55 -8.04 12.87
C PRO A 260 -14.06 -6.65 12.47
N LYS A 261 -14.61 -5.59 13.06
CA LYS A 261 -14.41 -4.19 12.63
C LYS A 261 -12.96 -3.83 12.25
N HIS A 262 -12.01 -4.12 13.14
CA HIS A 262 -10.59 -3.84 12.90
C HIS A 262 -10.02 -4.64 11.70
N ILE A 263 -10.39 -5.92 11.59
CA ILE A 263 -9.97 -6.79 10.47
C ILE A 263 -10.61 -6.34 9.16
N GLY A 264 -11.89 -5.95 9.18
CA GLY A 264 -12.58 -5.41 8.01
C GLY A 264 -11.98 -4.09 7.53
N GLU A 265 -11.56 -3.20 8.44
CA GLU A 265 -10.85 -1.96 8.09
C GLU A 265 -9.49 -2.23 7.43
N GLN A 266 -8.73 -3.22 7.93
CA GLN A 266 -7.46 -3.64 7.34
C GLN A 266 -7.67 -4.24 5.94
N TRP A 267 -8.61 -5.17 5.82
CA TRP A 267 -8.97 -5.79 4.55
C TRP A 267 -9.37 -4.76 3.50
N LEU A 268 -10.24 -3.80 3.87
CA LEU A 268 -10.70 -2.76 2.96
C LEU A 268 -9.52 -1.91 2.45
N ILE A 269 -8.54 -1.59 3.30
CA ILE A 269 -7.35 -0.85 2.88
C ILE A 269 -6.58 -1.63 1.81
N GLY A 270 -6.33 -2.92 2.05
CA GLY A 270 -5.60 -3.77 1.13
C GLY A 270 -6.30 -3.93 -0.21
N ILE A 271 -7.59 -4.30 -0.21
CA ILE A 271 -8.33 -4.55 -1.47
C ILE A 271 -8.48 -3.27 -2.31
N LEU A 272 -8.66 -2.10 -1.68
CA LEU A 272 -8.70 -0.83 -2.40
C LEU A 272 -7.36 -0.49 -3.06
N LYS A 273 -6.23 -0.87 -2.46
CA LYS A 273 -4.92 -0.72 -3.08
C LYS A 273 -4.77 -1.61 -4.32
N GLU A 274 -5.21 -2.87 -4.24
CA GLU A 274 -5.19 -3.83 -5.37
C GLU A 274 -5.96 -3.33 -6.60
N ILE A 275 -7.09 -2.66 -6.38
CA ILE A 275 -7.90 -2.07 -7.47
C ILE A 275 -7.62 -0.59 -7.72
N LYS A 276 -6.60 -0.01 -7.06
CA LYS A 276 -6.15 1.38 -7.20
C LYS A 276 -7.23 2.43 -6.90
N PHE A 277 -8.08 2.17 -5.91
CA PHE A 277 -9.12 3.08 -5.45
C PHE A 277 -8.70 3.84 -4.20
N THR A 278 -9.11 5.11 -4.10
CA THR A 278 -8.99 5.86 -2.85
C THR A 278 -10.16 5.55 -1.93
N LYS A 279 -9.96 5.63 -0.59
CA LYS A 279 -11.07 5.52 0.39
C LYS A 279 -12.20 6.50 0.09
N LYS A 280 -11.87 7.74 -0.31
CA LYS A 280 -12.87 8.76 -0.66
C LYS A 280 -13.72 8.33 -1.86
N HIS A 281 -13.08 7.78 -2.90
CA HIS A 281 -13.78 7.26 -4.07
C HIS A 281 -14.64 6.05 -3.72
N TYR A 282 -14.11 5.11 -2.94
CA TYR A 282 -14.88 3.97 -2.44
C TYR A 282 -16.15 4.40 -1.69
N TYR A 283 -16.00 5.27 -0.68
CA TYR A 283 -17.13 5.70 0.15
C TYR A 283 -18.18 6.51 -0.62
N SER A 284 -17.80 7.23 -1.67
CA SER A 284 -18.77 7.94 -2.51
C SER A 284 -19.55 6.99 -3.41
N LYS A 285 -18.97 5.85 -3.82
CA LYS A 285 -19.57 4.90 -4.77
C LYS A 285 -20.50 3.89 -4.12
N TYR A 286 -20.10 3.22 -3.04
CA TYR A 286 -20.96 2.20 -2.43
C TYR A 286 -22.28 2.78 -1.89
N ARG A 287 -22.28 4.05 -1.46
CA ARG A 287 -23.48 4.75 -0.96
C ARG A 287 -24.52 5.00 -2.04
N ILE A 288 -24.12 5.12 -3.31
CA ILE A 288 -25.05 5.40 -4.42
C ILE A 288 -26.09 4.30 -4.50
N VAL A 289 -25.65 3.05 -4.37
CA VAL A 289 -26.46 1.83 -4.43
C VAL A 289 -27.56 1.78 -3.35
N LYS A 290 -27.42 2.54 -2.26
CA LYS A 290 -28.43 2.64 -1.18
C LYS A 290 -29.01 4.05 -1.00
N SER A 291 -28.71 4.97 -1.91
CA SER A 291 -29.17 6.35 -1.80
C SER A 291 -30.54 6.53 -2.45
N SER A 292 -31.23 7.62 -2.12
CA SER A 292 -32.46 8.03 -2.83
C SER A 292 -32.25 8.37 -4.31
N ARG A 293 -31.01 8.33 -4.80
CA ARG A 293 -30.62 8.51 -6.20
C ARG A 293 -30.25 7.19 -6.87
N ALA A 294 -30.41 6.05 -6.20
CA ALA A 294 -30.20 4.75 -6.80
C ALA A 294 -31.17 4.57 -7.97
N SER A 295 -30.66 4.02 -9.07
CA SER A 295 -31.52 3.52 -10.15
C SER A 295 -32.24 2.24 -9.70
N GLU A 296 -33.35 1.91 -10.38
CA GLU A 296 -34.09 0.67 -10.12
C GLU A 296 -33.19 -0.57 -10.25
N ASP A 297 -32.28 -0.60 -11.22
CA ASP A 297 -31.29 -1.68 -11.38
C ASP A 297 -30.33 -1.77 -10.18
N GLU A 298 -29.90 -0.63 -9.62
CA GLU A 298 -29.04 -0.60 -8.44
C GLU A 298 -29.78 -1.07 -7.19
N GLU A 299 -31.06 -0.72 -7.01
CA GLU A 299 -31.89 -1.21 -5.91
C GLU A 299 -32.11 -2.71 -6.00
N VAL A 300 -32.46 -3.22 -7.19
CA VAL A 300 -32.61 -4.66 -7.45
C VAL A 300 -31.30 -5.39 -7.17
N PHE A 301 -30.16 -4.83 -7.59
CA PHE A 301 -28.86 -5.38 -7.30
C PHE A 301 -28.56 -5.38 -5.79
N ALA A 302 -28.78 -4.27 -5.10
CA ALA A 302 -28.54 -4.13 -3.67
C ALA A 302 -29.34 -5.17 -2.87
N ASN A 303 -30.60 -5.35 -3.22
CA ASN A 303 -31.49 -6.34 -2.61
C ASN A 303 -30.97 -7.76 -2.84
N LYS A 304 -30.56 -8.10 -4.06
CA LYS A 304 -29.96 -9.43 -4.36
C LYS A 304 -28.71 -9.69 -3.53
N VAL A 305 -27.84 -8.69 -3.39
CA VAL A 305 -26.63 -8.80 -2.54
C VAL A 305 -27.02 -8.94 -1.07
N ASP A 306 -27.94 -8.12 -0.56
CA ASP A 306 -28.38 -8.21 0.84
C ASP A 306 -29.01 -9.56 1.16
N THR A 307 -29.85 -10.09 0.27
CA THR A 307 -30.41 -11.44 0.38
C THR A 307 -29.31 -12.50 0.40
N LEU A 308 -28.37 -12.47 -0.56
CA LEU A 308 -27.25 -13.41 -0.60
C LEU A 308 -26.45 -13.41 0.72
N PHE A 309 -26.12 -12.22 1.22
CA PHE A 309 -25.32 -12.09 2.43
C PHE A 309 -26.03 -12.59 3.69
N ASN A 310 -27.34 -12.37 3.77
CA ASN A 310 -28.14 -12.82 4.90
C ASN A 310 -28.40 -14.34 4.86
N GLU A 311 -28.64 -14.91 3.68
CA GLU A 311 -29.05 -16.31 3.55
C GLU A 311 -27.90 -17.30 3.35
N LYS A 312 -26.83 -16.90 2.66
CA LYS A 312 -25.79 -17.84 2.20
C LYS A 312 -24.39 -17.50 2.69
N VAL A 313 -24.10 -16.25 3.05
CA VAL A 313 -22.75 -15.84 3.48
C VAL A 313 -22.60 -15.83 4.99
N LYS A 314 -23.50 -15.15 5.73
CA LYS A 314 -23.49 -15.14 7.20
C LYS A 314 -23.49 -16.53 7.84
N PRO A 315 -24.22 -17.54 7.32
CA PRO A 315 -24.15 -18.89 7.90
C PRO A 315 -22.79 -19.57 7.77
N LEU A 316 -21.89 -19.07 6.91
CA LEU A 316 -20.58 -19.67 6.63
C LEU A 316 -19.42 -19.06 7.43
N THR A 317 -19.65 -18.00 8.21
CA THR A 317 -18.63 -17.41 9.11
C THR A 317 -18.61 -18.21 10.41
N SER A 318 -17.51 -18.90 10.70
CA SER A 318 -17.28 -19.65 11.94
C SER A 318 -16.73 -18.75 13.04
#